data_AF-A0A3D3X7X7-F1
#
_entry.id   AF-A0A3D3X7X7-F1
#
_cell.length_a   1.000
_cell.length_b   1.000
_cell.length_c   1.000
_cell.angle_alpha   90.00
_cell.angle_beta   90.00
_cell.angle_gamma   90.00
#
_symmetry.space_group_name_H-M   'P 1'
#
loop_
_entity.id
_entity.type
_entity.pdbx_description
1 polymer ?
#
loop_
_entity_poly.entity_id
_entity_poly.type
_entity_poly.pdbx_seq_one_letter_code
_entity_poly.pdbx_strand_id
1 'polypeptide(L)' 'MSEMFEIPQNFQGSVWADDEKYQQMYRESVENPEAFWAEQAERVHWFKKWDK' A
#
# COMPACT_ATOMS: atom_id res chain seq x y z
N MET A 1 10.28 -25.67 2.55
CA MET A 1 8.99 -25.34 3.17
C MET A 1 9.17 -23.96 3.77
N SER A 2 8.45 -22.95 3.30
CA SER A 2 8.50 -21.61 3.90
C SER A 2 7.75 -21.66 5.24
N GLU A 3 8.45 -21.42 6.35
CA GLU A 3 7.81 -21.22 7.65
C GLU A 3 7.11 -19.86 7.63
N MET A 4 5.80 -19.85 7.91
CA MET A 4 5.06 -18.60 8.11
C MET A 4 5.33 -18.09 9.51
N PHE A 5 5.80 -16.84 9.60
CA PHE A 5 5.96 -16.14 10.86
C PHE A 5 4.75 -15.26 11.09
N GLU A 6 4.06 -15.47 12.20
CA GLU A 6 2.99 -14.58 12.62
C GLU A 6 3.55 -13.20 12.97
N ILE A 7 2.76 -12.16 12.71
CA ILE A 7 3.14 -10.79 13.08
C ILE A 7 3.25 -10.73 14.60
N PRO A 8 4.42 -10.38 15.17
CA PRO A 8 4.58 -10.29 16.61
C PRO A 8 3.57 -9.30 17.22
N GLN A 9 2.95 -9.68 18.34
CA GLN A 9 1.83 -8.92 18.93
C GLN A 9 2.18 -7.45 19.24
N ASN A 10 3.45 -7.13 19.48
CA ASN A 10 3.92 -5.76 19.71
C ASN A 10 3.83 -4.84 18.49
N PHE A 11 3.50 -5.36 17.30
CA PHE A 11 3.21 -4.55 16.11
C PHE A 11 1.71 -4.26 15.95
N GLN A 12 0.83 -4.98 16.67
CA GLN A 12 -0.61 -4.79 16.62
C GLN A 12 -0.97 -3.34 17.01
N GLY A 13 -1.59 -2.60 16.08
CA GLY A 13 -1.95 -1.19 16.26
C GLY A 13 -0.95 -0.16 15.71
N SER A 14 0.21 -0.59 15.21
CA SER A 14 1.19 0.27 14.52
C SER A 14 1.40 -0.08 13.04
N VAL A 15 0.69 -1.10 12.56
CA VAL A 15 0.74 -1.55 11.17
C VAL A 15 0.00 -0.59 10.25
N TRP A 16 0.63 -0.25 9.13
CA TRP A 16 0.05 0.66 8.13
C TRP A 16 -0.98 -0.04 7.23
N ALA A 17 -0.86 -1.35 7.08
CA ALA A 17 -1.82 -2.22 6.42
C ALA A 17 -1.82 -3.59 7.12
N ASP A 18 -3.01 -4.10 7.43
CA ASP A 18 -3.23 -5.51 7.74
C ASP A 18 -3.47 -6.28 6.44
N ASP A 19 -3.74 -7.59 6.54
CA ASP A 19 -3.94 -8.44 5.35
C ASP A 19 -5.13 -7.97 4.51
N GLU A 20 -6.26 -7.66 5.14
CA GLU A 20 -7.46 -7.20 4.44
C GLU A 20 -7.20 -5.88 3.67
N LYS A 21 -6.60 -4.90 4.35
CA LYS A 21 -6.24 -3.63 3.74
C LYS A 21 -5.21 -3.80 2.63
N TYR A 22 -4.23 -4.68 2.81
CA TYR A 22 -3.26 -4.99 1.76
C TYR A 22 -3.95 -5.58 0.53
N GLN A 23 -4.84 -6.56 0.69
CA GLN A 23 -5.55 -7.18 -0.43
C GLN A 23 -6.46 -6.17 -1.15
N GLN A 24 -7.10 -5.27 -0.43
CA GLN A 24 -7.90 -4.20 -1.01
C GLN A 24 -7.04 -3.23 -1.83
N MET A 25 -5.97 -2.71 -1.23
CA MET A 25 -5.03 -1.80 -1.92
C MET A 25 -4.41 -2.47 -3.14
N TYR A 26 -4.04 -3.75 -3.02
CA TYR A 26 -3.49 -4.53 -4.13
C TYR A 26 -4.48 -4.65 -5.27
N ARG A 27 -5.73 -5.04 -4.97
CA ARG A 27 -6.80 -5.11 -5.99
C ARG A 27 -6.96 -3.78 -6.71
N GLU A 28 -7.08 -2.69 -5.96
CA GLU A 28 -7.27 -1.36 -6.54
C GLU A 28 -6.07 -0.91 -7.39
N SER A 29 -4.85 -1.23 -6.95
CA SER A 29 -3.63 -0.93 -7.71
C SER A 29 -3.54 -1.64 -9.07
N VAL A 30 -4.24 -2.77 -9.21
CA VAL A 30 -4.27 -3.59 -10.44
C VAL A 30 -5.49 -3.26 -11.30
N GLU A 31 -6.66 -3.08 -10.69
CA GLU A 31 -7.91 -2.80 -11.40
C GLU A 31 -7.99 -1.34 -11.88
N ASN A 32 -7.51 -0.38 -11.08
CA ASN A 32 -7.53 1.06 -11.38
C ASN A 32 -6.15 1.71 -11.15
N PRO A 33 -5.10 1.29 -11.88
CA PRO A 33 -3.72 1.68 -11.60
C PRO A 33 -3.50 3.20 -11.67
N GLU A 34 -4.07 3.89 -12.67
CA GLU A 34 -3.86 5.34 -12.82
C GLU A 34 -4.39 6.12 -11.61
N ALA A 35 -5.60 5.80 -11.14
CA ALA A 35 -6.21 6.48 -10.01
C ALA A 35 -5.44 6.19 -8.72
N PHE A 36 -5.14 4.90 -8.47
CA PHE A 36 -4.44 4.48 -7.27
C PHE A 36 -3.03 5.10 -7.17
N TRP A 37 -2.23 5.00 -8.24
CA TRP A 37 -0.87 5.52 -8.22
C TRP A 37 -0.80 7.05 -8.24
N ALA A 38 -1.78 7.73 -8.84
CA ALA A 38 -1.88 9.19 -8.74
C ALA A 38 -2.11 9.63 -7.29
N GLU A 39 -3.01 8.98 -6.55
CA GLU A 39 -3.25 9.25 -5.13
C GLU A 39 -1.99 8.99 -4.29
N GLN A 40 -1.34 7.83 -4.49
CA GLN A 40 -0.11 7.52 -3.75
C GLN A 40 1.03 8.50 -4.05
N ALA A 41 1.11 9.02 -5.28
CA ALA A 41 2.12 9.98 -5.68
C ALA A 41 1.93 11.37 -5.03
N GLU A 42 0.73 11.73 -4.56
CA GLU A 42 0.51 12.99 -3.84
C GLU A 42 1.24 13.05 -2.49
N ARG A 43 1.59 11.90 -1.92
CA ARG A 43 2.29 11.79 -0.64
C ARG A 43 3.77 12.18 -0.75
N VAL A 44 4.29 12.30 -1.97
CA VAL A 44 5.68 12.66 -2.26
C VAL A 44 5.76 14.15 -2.60
N HIS A 45 6.81 14.83 -2.12
CA HIS A 45 7.08 16.19 -2.54
C HIS A 45 7.76 16.22 -3.91
N TRP A 46 7.09 16.81 -4.89
CA TRP A 46 7.58 16.92 -6.26
C TRP A 46 8.06 18.34 -6.57
N PHE A 47 9.27 18.47 -7.10
CA PHE A 47 9.77 19.73 -7.67
C PHE A 47 9.11 20.05 -9.01
N LYS A 48 8.74 19.01 -9.78
CA LYS A 48 7.85 19.09 -10.94
C LYS A 48 6.92 17.89 -10.87
N LYS A 49 5.61 18.11 -10.93
CA LYS A 49 4.61 17.02 -10.96
C LYS A 49 4.76 16.20 -12.25
N TRP A 50 4.34 14.94 -12.18
CA TRP A 50 4.33 14.04 -13.32
C TRP A 50 3.35 14.53 -14.40
N ASP A 51 3.70 14.29 -15.64
CA ASP A 51 2.81 14.49 -16.78
C ASP A 51 1.83 13.28 -16.86
N LYS A 52 0.63 13.50 -17.41
CA LYS A 52 -0.39 12.44 -17.55
C LYS A 52 -0.07 11.52 -18.72
#